data_AF-A0A932SWJ2-F1
#
_entry.id   AF-A0A932SWJ2-F1
#
_cell.length_a   1.000
_cell.length_b   1.000
_cell.length_c   1.000
_cell.angle_alpha   90.00
_cell.angle_beta   90.00
_cell.angle_gamma   90.00
#
_symmetry.space_group_name_H-M   'P 1'
#
loop_
_entity.id
_entity.type
_entity.pdbx_description
1 polymer ?
#
loop_
_entity_poly.entity_id
_entity_poly.type
_entity_poly.pdbx_seq_one_letter_code
_entity_poly.pdbx_strand_id
1 'polypeptide(L)'
;MDAPRKNRSHNGKRPPGGKPGGDRPGSPAEEAGARLKLFRLDGNRFAFQAPICARDRKEDLDEVQQMIAAGELEIARDELLYLVADCRAFLEAHNLLGELALEENDIPLSQGHFGFAYEIGLDSLPPGFRGILPANRDYNGAFFLAGRGLARCLIARGQRDKGREVLVQLSKFDPREEHVKSLLVELDSMPKPRPA
;
A
#
# COMPACT_ATOMS: atom_id res chain seq x y z
N MET A 1 -44.26 -45.44 -16.77
CA MET A 1 -44.26 -43.97 -16.92
C MET A 1 -42.94 -43.49 -16.37
N ASP A 2 -41.91 -43.52 -17.22
CA ASP A 2 -40.53 -43.21 -16.87
C ASP A 2 -40.26 -41.71 -17.03
N ALA A 3 -39.81 -41.08 -15.96
CA ALA A 3 -39.39 -39.68 -15.97
C ALA A 3 -37.92 -39.58 -16.42
N PRO A 4 -37.56 -38.69 -17.36
CA PRO A 4 -36.18 -38.52 -17.79
C PRO A 4 -35.38 -37.68 -16.79
N ARG A 5 -34.21 -38.18 -16.40
CA ARG A 5 -33.21 -37.49 -15.57
C ARG A 5 -32.57 -36.36 -16.38
N LYS A 6 -32.60 -35.14 -15.84
CA LYS A 6 -31.91 -33.96 -16.39
C LYS A 6 -30.40 -34.04 -16.13
N ASN A 7 -29.61 -34.09 -17.20
CA ASN A 7 -28.16 -33.91 -17.18
C ASN A 7 -27.81 -32.46 -16.79
N ARG A 8 -27.21 -32.28 -15.61
CA ARG A 8 -26.55 -31.02 -15.22
C ARG A 8 -25.12 -31.03 -15.76
N SER A 9 -24.92 -30.28 -16.85
CA SER A 9 -23.60 -29.88 -17.35
C SER A 9 -22.83 -29.17 -16.24
N HIS A 10 -21.72 -29.78 -15.80
CA HIS A 10 -20.76 -29.15 -14.91
C HIS A 10 -19.88 -28.24 -15.75
N ASN A 11 -20.06 -26.93 -15.57
CA ASN A 11 -19.21 -25.91 -16.16
C ASN A 11 -17.78 -26.08 -15.62
N GLY A 12 -16.81 -26.18 -16.53
CA GLY A 12 -15.43 -26.54 -16.24
C GLY A 12 -14.74 -25.51 -15.35
N LYS A 13 -14.23 -25.98 -14.21
CA LYS A 13 -13.23 -25.30 -13.38
C LYS A 13 -11.96 -25.06 -14.23
N ARG A 14 -11.54 -23.80 -14.40
CA ARG A 14 -10.15 -23.50 -14.76
C ARG A 14 -9.30 -23.65 -13.49
N PRO A 15 -8.21 -24.43 -13.50
CA PRO A 15 -7.27 -24.44 -12.38
C PRO A 15 -6.32 -23.24 -12.51
N PRO A 16 -6.07 -22.44 -11.45
CA PRO A 16 -4.93 -21.54 -11.43
C PRO A 16 -3.71 -22.38 -11.03
N GLY A 17 -3.13 -23.06 -12.00
CA GLY A 17 -1.95 -23.91 -11.85
C GLY A 17 -0.77 -23.37 -12.66
N GLY A 18 -0.38 -22.11 -12.43
CA GLY A 18 0.87 -21.55 -12.92
C GLY A 18 1.98 -21.76 -11.89
N LYS A 19 2.96 -22.60 -12.22
CA LYS A 19 4.10 -22.95 -11.34
C LYS A 19 4.99 -21.73 -10.99
N PRO A 20 5.67 -21.76 -9.84
CA PRO A 20 6.59 -20.71 -9.39
C PRO A 20 7.99 -20.85 -10.01
N GLY A 21 8.65 -19.70 -10.18
CA GLY A 21 10.05 -19.52 -9.77
C GLY A 21 11.14 -19.96 -10.73
N GLY A 22 11.47 -19.08 -11.67
CA GLY A 22 12.86 -18.93 -12.11
C GLY A 22 13.26 -17.49 -11.85
N ASP A 23 14.18 -17.26 -10.90
CA ASP A 23 14.85 -15.98 -10.66
C ASP A 23 15.67 -15.60 -11.90
N ARG A 24 15.00 -15.12 -12.93
CA ARG A 24 15.67 -14.39 -14.00
C ARG A 24 15.75 -12.94 -13.52
N PRO A 25 16.96 -12.36 -13.38
CA PRO A 25 17.06 -10.93 -13.17
C PRO A 25 16.33 -10.24 -14.32
N GLY A 26 15.32 -9.45 -13.95
CA GLY A 26 14.47 -8.74 -14.91
C GLY A 26 15.31 -7.85 -15.81
N SER A 27 14.86 -7.67 -17.04
CA SER A 27 15.54 -6.76 -17.97
C SER A 27 15.49 -5.32 -17.43
N PRO A 28 16.45 -4.43 -17.74
CA PRO A 28 16.42 -3.03 -17.29
C PRO A 28 15.12 -2.28 -17.64
N ALA A 29 14.45 -2.69 -18.72
CA ALA A 29 13.13 -2.17 -19.11
C ALA A 29 11.99 -2.64 -18.19
N GLU A 30 12.05 -3.88 -17.67
CA GLU A 30 11.11 -4.41 -16.68
C GLU A 30 11.32 -3.70 -15.34
N GLU A 31 12.56 -3.46 -14.93
CA GLU A 31 12.85 -2.65 -13.74
C GLU A 31 12.34 -1.21 -13.87
N ALA A 32 12.44 -0.60 -15.05
CA ALA A 32 11.96 0.77 -15.28
C ALA A 32 10.42 0.87 -15.26
N GLY A 33 9.71 -0.20 -15.61
CA GLY A 33 8.25 -0.31 -15.50
C GLY A 33 7.75 -0.58 -14.08
N ALA A 34 8.64 -1.07 -13.21
CA ALA A 34 8.36 -1.45 -11.82
C ALA A 34 8.67 -0.35 -10.80
N ARG A 35 9.15 0.83 -11.21
CA ARG A 35 9.48 1.94 -10.31
C ARG A 35 8.43 3.03 -10.32
N LEU A 36 8.19 3.62 -9.16
CA LEU A 36 7.38 4.81 -9.01
C LEU A 36 8.13 6.01 -9.63
N LYS A 37 7.41 6.87 -10.34
CA LYS A 37 8.01 8.04 -11.00
C LYS A 37 7.50 9.33 -10.39
N LEU A 38 8.39 10.27 -10.11
CA LEU A 38 8.01 11.61 -9.69
C LEU A 38 7.84 12.52 -10.91
N PHE A 39 6.73 13.23 -11.00
CA PHE A 39 6.51 14.24 -12.04
C PHE A 39 6.03 15.57 -11.44
N ARG A 40 6.31 16.67 -12.15
CA ARG A 40 5.93 18.01 -11.72
C ARG A 40 4.50 18.31 -12.16
N LEU A 41 3.67 18.77 -11.21
CA LEU A 41 2.31 19.24 -11.47
C LEU A 41 2.35 20.69 -11.96
N ASP A 42 2.72 21.59 -11.06
CA ASP A 42 2.83 23.04 -11.28
C ASP A 42 3.83 23.62 -10.27
N GLY A 43 4.52 24.71 -10.61
CA GLY A 43 5.45 25.38 -9.71
C GLY A 43 6.41 24.43 -8.99
N ASN A 44 6.30 24.37 -7.65
CA ASN A 44 7.07 23.47 -6.78
C ASN A 44 6.23 22.28 -6.25
N ARG A 45 5.13 21.94 -6.93
CA ARG A 45 4.22 20.83 -6.58
C ARG A 45 4.48 19.65 -7.51
N PHE A 46 4.50 18.47 -6.92
CA PHE A 46 4.83 17.22 -7.58
C PHE A 46 3.82 16.13 -7.22
N ALA A 47 3.77 15.09 -8.05
CA ALA A 47 3.02 13.90 -7.79
C ALA A 47 3.80 12.65 -8.17
N PHE A 48 3.54 11.58 -7.43
CA PHE A 48 3.93 10.25 -7.83
C PHE A 48 2.99 9.72 -8.92
N GLN A 49 3.58 9.15 -9.95
CA GLN A 49 2.92 8.33 -10.95
C GLN A 49 3.15 6.86 -10.61
N ALA A 50 2.06 6.11 -10.49
CA ALA A 50 2.08 4.67 -10.27
C ALA A 50 2.93 3.96 -11.36
N PRO A 51 3.65 2.87 -11.00
CA PRO A 51 4.32 2.02 -11.97
C PRO A 51 3.34 1.48 -13.01
N ILE A 52 3.81 1.14 -14.21
CA ILE A 52 2.96 0.60 -15.28
C ILE A 52 2.25 -0.66 -14.78
N CYS A 53 2.98 -1.57 -14.12
CA CYS A 53 2.42 -2.81 -13.59
C CYS A 53 1.26 -2.62 -12.61
N ALA A 54 1.24 -1.51 -11.85
CA ALA A 54 0.17 -1.19 -10.91
C ALA A 54 -1.04 -0.58 -11.64
N ARG A 55 -0.80 0.27 -12.65
CA ARG A 55 -1.89 0.85 -13.47
C ARG A 55 -2.63 -0.22 -14.26
N ASP A 56 -1.89 -1.17 -14.84
CA ASP A 56 -2.46 -2.26 -15.62
C ASP A 56 -3.29 -3.23 -14.75
N ARG A 57 -3.08 -3.23 -13.43
CA ARG A 57 -3.78 -4.05 -12.44
C ARG A 57 -4.81 -3.28 -11.61
N LYS A 58 -5.25 -2.12 -12.11
CA LYS A 58 -6.20 -1.28 -11.38
C LYS A 58 -7.55 -1.98 -11.18
N GLU A 59 -8.00 -2.72 -12.19
CA GLU A 59 -9.25 -3.49 -12.13
C GLU A 59 -9.15 -4.62 -11.09
N ASP A 60 -8.02 -5.35 -11.04
CA ASP A 60 -7.79 -6.40 -10.04
C ASP A 60 -7.83 -5.84 -8.61
N LEU A 61 -7.23 -4.67 -8.37
CA LEU A 61 -7.29 -3.99 -7.08
C LEU A 61 -8.74 -3.57 -6.72
N ASP A 62 -9.52 -3.13 -7.69
CA ASP A 62 -10.92 -2.75 -7.46
C ASP A 62 -11.79 -3.99 -7.15
N GLU A 63 -11.48 -5.16 -7.73
CA GLU A 63 -12.11 -6.44 -7.36
C GLU A 63 -11.74 -6.85 -5.93
N VAL A 64 -10.46 -6.74 -5.53
CA VAL A 64 -10.03 -6.96 -4.14
C VAL A 64 -10.82 -6.09 -3.16
N GLN A 65 -11.02 -4.81 -3.48
CA GLN A 65 -11.79 -3.91 -2.61
C GLN A 65 -13.24 -4.36 -2.47
N GLN A 66 -13.84 -4.95 -3.51
CA GLN A 66 -15.17 -5.54 -3.43
C GLN A 66 -15.20 -6.79 -2.55
N MET A 67 -14.17 -7.64 -2.63
CA MET A 67 -14.01 -8.80 -1.74
C MET A 67 -13.90 -8.37 -0.27
N ILE A 68 -13.09 -7.34 0.02
CA ILE A 68 -12.97 -6.76 1.37
C ILE A 68 -14.34 -6.25 1.85
N ALA A 69 -15.06 -5.51 1.01
CA ALA A 69 -16.38 -4.99 1.35
C ALA A 69 -17.44 -6.10 1.58
N ALA A 70 -17.28 -7.26 0.92
CA ALA A 70 -18.11 -8.44 1.12
C ALA A 70 -17.69 -9.30 2.34
N GLY A 71 -16.60 -8.95 3.03
CA GLY A 71 -16.06 -9.71 4.16
C GLY A 71 -15.26 -10.95 3.74
N GLU A 72 -14.89 -11.07 2.46
CA GLU A 72 -14.10 -12.17 1.91
C GLU A 72 -12.60 -11.95 2.13
N LEU A 73 -12.19 -11.71 3.39
CA LEU A 73 -10.86 -11.20 3.74
C LEU A 73 -9.70 -12.17 3.43
N GLU A 74 -9.94 -13.48 3.53
CA GLU A 74 -8.93 -14.49 3.18
C GLU A 74 -8.61 -14.45 1.68
N ILE A 75 -9.65 -14.42 0.84
CA ILE A 75 -9.52 -14.37 -0.63
C ILE A 75 -8.89 -13.05 -1.05
N ALA A 76 -9.34 -11.93 -0.47
CA ALA A 76 -8.77 -10.61 -0.74
C ALA A 76 -7.28 -10.56 -0.43
N ARG A 77 -6.84 -11.18 0.68
CA ARG A 77 -5.42 -11.23 1.04
C ARG A 77 -4.60 -12.04 0.05
N ASP A 78 -5.08 -13.21 -0.35
CA ASP A 78 -4.37 -14.04 -1.33
C ASP A 78 -4.19 -13.28 -2.65
N GLU A 79 -5.24 -12.61 -3.13
CA GLU A 79 -5.19 -11.79 -4.34
C GLU A 79 -4.22 -10.60 -4.18
N LEU A 80 -4.25 -9.90 -3.04
CA LEU A 80 -3.28 -8.83 -2.75
C LEU A 80 -1.84 -9.33 -2.75
N LEU A 81 -1.58 -10.53 -2.21
CA LEU A 81 -0.26 -11.15 -2.22
C LEU A 81 0.19 -11.46 -3.67
N TYR A 82 -0.73 -11.90 -4.53
CA TYR A 82 -0.44 -12.04 -5.97
C TYR A 82 -0.09 -10.69 -6.61
N LEU A 83 -0.86 -9.62 -6.33
CA LEU A 83 -0.60 -8.29 -6.89
C LEU A 83 0.78 -7.73 -6.50
N VAL A 84 1.19 -7.86 -5.24
CA VAL A 84 2.50 -7.34 -4.78
C VAL A 84 3.67 -8.24 -5.16
N ALA A 85 3.44 -9.54 -5.39
CA ALA A 85 4.45 -10.43 -5.96
C ALA A 85 4.79 -10.03 -7.40
N ASP A 86 3.77 -9.69 -8.18
CA ASP A 86 3.91 -9.27 -9.58
C ASP A 86 4.38 -7.81 -9.74
N CYS A 87 3.94 -6.92 -8.86
CA CYS A 87 4.26 -5.50 -8.89
C CYS A 87 4.67 -5.03 -7.50
N ARG A 88 5.95 -5.19 -7.16
CA ARG A 88 6.49 -4.82 -5.84
C ARG A 88 6.24 -3.35 -5.46
N ALA A 89 6.18 -2.44 -6.43
CA ALA A 89 5.93 -1.01 -6.15
C ALA A 89 4.44 -0.64 -6.14
N PHE A 90 3.53 -1.61 -6.03
CA PHE A 90 2.08 -1.39 -5.94
C PHE A 90 1.67 -0.91 -4.54
N LEU A 91 1.86 0.39 -4.28
CA LEU A 91 1.66 0.99 -2.96
C LEU A 91 0.25 0.77 -2.39
N GLU A 92 -0.80 0.87 -3.23
CA GLU A 92 -2.17 0.67 -2.77
C GLU A 92 -2.43 -0.77 -2.28
N ALA A 93 -1.90 -1.78 -2.98
CA ALA A 93 -2.02 -3.18 -2.56
C ALA A 93 -1.27 -3.42 -1.24
N HIS A 94 -0.07 -2.87 -1.10
CA HIS A 94 0.65 -2.90 0.17
C HIS A 94 -0.12 -2.21 1.30
N ASN A 95 -0.76 -1.06 1.04
CA ASN A 95 -1.58 -0.39 2.03
C ASN A 95 -2.77 -1.25 2.48
N LEU A 96 -3.47 -1.91 1.56
CA LEU A 96 -4.58 -2.80 1.92
C LEU A 96 -4.10 -4.00 2.75
N LEU A 97 -2.98 -4.64 2.38
CA LEU A 97 -2.38 -5.69 3.21
C LEU A 97 -2.00 -5.18 4.61
N GLY A 98 -1.49 -3.95 4.69
CA GLY A 98 -1.17 -3.28 5.94
C GLY A 98 -2.40 -3.05 6.84
N GLU A 99 -3.51 -2.58 6.27
CA GLU A 99 -4.76 -2.38 7.02
C GLU A 99 -5.38 -3.73 7.44
N LEU A 100 -5.43 -4.74 6.56
CA LEU A 100 -5.92 -6.08 6.92
C LEU A 100 -5.12 -6.68 8.10
N ALA A 101 -3.79 -6.56 8.06
CA ALA A 101 -2.94 -7.00 9.17
C ALA A 101 -3.20 -6.21 10.47
N LEU A 102 -3.53 -4.91 10.40
CA LEU A 102 -3.95 -4.14 11.60
C LEU A 102 -5.26 -4.64 12.17
N GLU A 103 -6.25 -4.93 11.33
CA GLU A 103 -7.56 -5.44 11.77
C GLU A 103 -7.42 -6.76 12.55
N GLU A 104 -6.42 -7.57 12.18
CA GLU A 104 -6.08 -8.83 12.86
C GLU A 104 -5.16 -8.67 14.07
N ASN A 105 -4.79 -7.43 14.42
CA ASN A 105 -3.80 -7.10 15.45
C ASN A 105 -2.39 -7.66 15.17
N ASP A 106 -2.05 -7.97 13.91
CA ASP A 106 -0.69 -8.32 13.49
C ASP A 106 0.11 -7.04 13.16
N ILE A 107 0.50 -6.34 14.22
CA ILE A 107 1.26 -5.10 14.12
C ILE A 107 2.61 -5.28 13.40
N PRO A 108 3.40 -6.35 13.65
CA PRO A 108 4.64 -6.57 12.90
C PRO A 108 4.43 -6.72 11.38
N LEU A 109 3.44 -7.50 10.94
CA LEU A 109 3.16 -7.69 9.52
C LEU A 109 2.68 -6.39 8.87
N SER A 110 1.76 -5.69 9.55
CA SER A 110 1.27 -4.39 9.10
C SER A 110 2.39 -3.37 8.93
N GLN A 111 3.30 -3.29 9.91
CA GLN A 111 4.47 -2.43 9.83
C GLN A 111 5.34 -2.76 8.62
N GLY A 112 5.50 -4.05 8.30
CA GLY A 112 6.25 -4.49 7.13
C GLY A 112 5.68 -3.95 5.83
N HIS A 113 4.36 -4.08 5.63
CA HIS A 113 3.71 -3.61 4.40
C HIS A 113 3.70 -2.08 4.27
N PHE A 114 3.31 -1.36 5.33
CA PHE A 114 3.33 0.11 5.31
C PHE A 114 4.75 0.67 5.20
N GLY A 115 5.71 0.06 5.91
CA GLY A 115 7.12 0.44 5.86
C GLY A 115 7.67 0.33 4.45
N PHE A 116 7.46 -0.82 3.81
CA PHE A 116 7.92 -1.05 2.44
C PHE A 116 7.31 -0.06 1.43
N ALA A 117 6.01 0.17 1.50
CA ALA A 117 5.34 1.15 0.64
C ALA A 117 5.84 2.60 0.88
N TYR A 118 6.08 2.97 2.14
CA TYR A 118 6.63 4.28 2.49
C TYR A 118 8.07 4.45 1.98
N GLU A 119 8.91 3.44 2.13
CA GLU A 119 10.30 3.44 1.66
C GLU A 119 10.39 3.58 0.14
N ILE A 120 9.56 2.86 -0.63
CA ILE A 120 9.49 3.02 -2.10
C ILE A 120 9.18 4.48 -2.49
N GLY A 121 8.25 5.13 -1.79
CA GLY A 121 7.92 6.52 -2.02
C GLY A 121 9.09 7.46 -1.73
N LEU A 122 9.82 7.24 -0.62
CA LEU A 122 11.01 8.02 -0.28
C LEU A 122 12.15 7.83 -1.29
N ASP A 123 12.41 6.59 -1.71
CA ASP A 123 13.46 6.24 -2.68
C ASP A 123 13.18 6.82 -4.07
N SER A 124 11.94 7.18 -4.34
CA SER A 124 11.51 7.80 -5.59
C SER A 124 11.68 9.31 -5.61
N LEU A 125 12.13 9.91 -4.50
CA LEU A 125 12.43 11.34 -4.41
C LEU A 125 13.91 11.62 -4.70
N PRO A 126 14.22 12.73 -5.40
CA PRO A 126 15.62 13.11 -5.59
C PRO A 126 16.27 13.51 -4.24
N PRO A 127 17.58 13.33 -4.07
CA PRO A 127 18.28 13.74 -2.87
C PRO A 127 18.03 15.21 -2.52
N GLY A 128 17.66 15.47 -1.26
CA GLY A 128 17.39 16.83 -0.78
C GLY A 128 16.12 17.46 -1.36
N PHE A 129 15.16 16.67 -1.84
CA PHE A 129 13.87 17.16 -2.34
C PHE A 129 13.20 18.17 -1.38
N ARG A 130 12.84 19.34 -1.92
CA ARG A 130 12.14 20.44 -1.21
C ARG A 130 10.79 20.80 -1.87
N GLY A 131 10.29 19.91 -2.72
CA GLY A 131 8.99 20.08 -3.36
C GLY A 131 7.83 19.77 -2.41
N ILE A 132 6.63 20.17 -2.83
CA ILE A 132 5.37 19.81 -2.16
C ILE A 132 4.78 18.59 -2.87
N LEU A 133 4.33 17.60 -2.11
CA LEU A 133 3.57 16.44 -2.57
C LEU A 133 2.15 16.52 -2.04
N PRO A 134 1.22 17.24 -2.71
CA PRO A 134 -0.14 17.35 -2.22
C PRO A 134 -0.76 15.96 -2.07
N ALA A 135 -1.18 15.58 -0.87
CA ALA A 135 -1.58 14.20 -0.57
C ALA A 135 -2.82 13.76 -1.37
N ASN A 136 -3.66 14.70 -1.80
CA ASN A 136 -4.86 14.45 -2.60
C ASN A 136 -4.62 14.41 -4.12
N ARG A 137 -3.38 14.17 -4.56
CA ARG A 137 -3.02 14.13 -5.99
C ARG A 137 -2.41 12.79 -6.35
N ASP A 138 -3.00 12.14 -7.35
CA ASP A 138 -2.48 10.91 -7.97
C ASP A 138 -2.04 9.88 -6.92
N TYR A 139 -0.84 9.32 -7.05
CA TYR A 139 -0.30 8.30 -6.16
C TYR A 139 0.29 8.84 -4.86
N ASN A 140 0.26 10.16 -4.63
CA ASN A 140 0.66 10.73 -3.33
C ASN A 140 -0.24 10.21 -2.21
N GLY A 141 -1.54 10.01 -2.48
CA GLY A 141 -2.48 9.51 -1.48
C GLY A 141 -2.05 8.17 -0.90
N ALA A 142 -1.63 7.24 -1.76
CA ALA A 142 -1.12 5.93 -1.34
C ALA A 142 0.18 6.05 -0.52
N PHE A 143 1.10 6.93 -0.91
CA PHE A 143 2.32 7.20 -0.14
C PHE A 143 2.02 7.79 1.25
N PHE A 144 1.13 8.78 1.35
CA PHE A 144 0.75 9.37 2.63
C PHE A 144 0.00 8.39 3.52
N LEU A 145 -0.87 7.55 2.94
CA LEU A 145 -1.53 6.47 3.67
C LEU A 145 -0.50 5.49 4.26
N ALA A 146 0.49 5.08 3.48
CA ALA A 146 1.58 4.21 3.93
C ALA A 146 2.34 4.81 5.11
N GLY A 147 2.76 6.08 5.01
CA GLY A 147 3.48 6.74 6.09
C GLY A 147 2.64 6.89 7.37
N ARG A 148 1.34 7.19 7.27
CA ARG A 148 0.45 7.22 8.44
C ARG A 148 0.24 5.83 9.04
N GLY A 149 0.08 4.79 8.21
CA GLY A 149 0.00 3.39 8.65
C GLY A 149 1.27 2.96 9.40
N LEU A 150 2.44 3.26 8.84
CA LEU A 150 3.73 3.01 9.47
C LEU A 150 3.85 3.72 10.82
N ALA A 151 3.48 5.00 10.89
CA ALA A 151 3.51 5.76 12.14
C ALA A 151 2.61 5.14 13.21
N ARG A 152 1.37 4.73 12.85
CA ARG A 152 0.46 4.00 13.75
C ARG A 152 1.11 2.73 14.30
N CYS A 153 1.72 1.91 13.44
CA CYS A 153 2.40 0.68 13.85
C CYS A 153 3.58 0.93 14.80
N LEU A 154 4.42 1.92 14.50
CA LEU A 154 5.56 2.29 15.34
C LEU A 154 5.11 2.75 16.72
N ILE A 155 4.07 3.59 16.79
CA ILE A 155 3.49 4.08 18.06
C ILE A 155 2.89 2.90 18.86
N ALA A 156 2.15 2.01 18.22
CA ALA A 156 1.57 0.82 18.87
C ALA A 156 2.64 -0.10 19.49
N ARG A 157 3.85 -0.12 18.92
CA ARG A 157 5.01 -0.86 19.45
C ARG A 157 5.82 -0.09 20.50
N GLY A 158 5.34 1.07 20.97
CA GLY A 158 6.05 1.94 21.90
C GLY A 158 7.19 2.75 21.29
N GLN A 159 7.39 2.70 19.97
CA GLN A 159 8.41 3.47 19.25
C GLN A 159 7.87 4.85 18.84
N ARG A 160 7.35 5.58 19.82
CA ARG A 160 6.62 6.83 19.63
C ARG A 160 7.43 7.90 18.89
N ASP A 161 8.69 8.09 19.25
CA ASP A 161 9.54 9.11 18.63
C ASP A 161 9.74 8.84 17.14
N LYS A 162 9.97 7.57 16.76
CA LYS A 162 10.07 7.17 15.35
C LYS A 162 8.75 7.36 14.59
N GLY A 163 7.62 7.01 15.20
CA GLY A 163 6.31 7.28 14.60
C GLY A 163 6.08 8.78 14.38
N ARG A 164 6.49 9.62 15.33
CA ARG A 164 6.46 11.08 15.21
C ARG A 164 7.36 11.57 14.07
N GLU A 165 8.58 11.04 13.95
CA GLU A 165 9.51 11.39 12.86
C GLU A 165 8.90 11.17 11.48
N VAL A 166 8.22 10.04 11.28
CA VAL A 166 7.51 9.73 10.02
C VAL A 166 6.42 10.78 9.74
N LEU A 167 5.59 11.11 10.73
CA LEU A 167 4.52 12.11 10.58
C LEU A 167 5.09 13.52 10.32
N VAL A 168 6.14 13.91 11.03
CA VAL A 168 6.86 15.18 10.78
C VAL A 168 7.39 15.20 9.36
N GLN A 169 7.94 14.10 8.86
CA GLN A 169 8.43 14.03 7.49
C GLN A 169 7.29 14.18 6.47
N LEU A 170 6.15 13.51 6.66
CA LEU A 170 4.97 13.70 5.81
C LEU A 170 4.48 15.16 5.81
N SER A 171 4.48 15.82 6.97
CA SER A 171 4.06 17.23 7.10
C SER A 171 4.96 18.21 6.33
N LYS A 172 6.24 17.87 6.12
CA LYS A 172 7.14 18.67 5.28
C LYS A 172 6.79 18.54 3.80
N PHE A 173 6.34 17.36 3.37
CA PHE A 173 5.93 17.11 1.99
C PHE A 173 4.58 17.75 1.67
N ASP A 174 3.63 17.72 2.61
CA ASP A 174 2.37 18.46 2.48
C ASP A 174 1.97 19.13 3.80
N PRO A 175 2.32 20.42 3.98
CA PRO A 175 1.93 21.18 5.16
C PRO A 175 0.42 21.43 5.28
N ARG A 176 -0.40 21.05 4.30
CA ARG A 176 -1.86 21.19 4.30
C ARG A 176 -2.59 19.87 4.52
N GLU A 177 -1.88 18.77 4.72
CA GLU A 177 -2.50 17.48 4.97
C GLU A 177 -3.04 17.43 6.42
N GLU A 178 -4.37 17.47 6.54
CA GLU A 178 -5.02 17.63 7.84
C GLU A 178 -4.97 16.36 8.70
N HIS A 179 -4.93 15.17 8.12
CA HIS A 179 -4.83 13.92 8.90
C HIS A 179 -3.48 13.80 9.62
N VAL A 180 -2.38 14.13 8.95
CA VAL A 180 -1.03 14.15 9.52
C VAL A 180 -0.95 15.19 10.64
N LYS A 181 -1.52 16.38 10.44
CA LYS A 181 -1.60 17.39 11.52
C LYS A 181 -2.37 16.88 12.72
N SER A 182 -3.55 16.28 12.48
CA SER A 182 -4.39 15.73 13.54
C SER A 182 -3.64 14.66 14.33
N LEU A 183 -2.96 13.73 13.65
CA LEU A 183 -2.16 12.69 14.30
C LEU A 183 -0.99 13.25 15.11
N LEU A 184 -0.32 14.31 14.62
CA LEU A 184 0.75 14.98 15.37
C LEU A 184 0.22 15.65 16.65
N VAL A 185 -0.94 16.31 16.57
CA VAL A 185 -1.59 16.94 17.73
C VAL A 185 -2.03 15.90 18.75
N GLU A 186 -2.67 14.82 18.30
CA GLU A 186 -3.04 13.68 19.16
C GLU A 186 -1.80 13.11 19.84
N LEU A 187 -0.74 12.86 19.06
CA LEU A 187 0.50 12.32 19.57
C LEU A 187 1.15 13.26 20.58
N ASP A 188 1.17 14.56 20.37
CA ASP A 188 1.75 15.52 21.32
C ASP A 188 0.90 15.64 22.61
N SER A 189 -0.40 15.28 22.55
CA SER A 189 -1.34 15.29 23.68
C SER A 189 -1.27 14.01 24.52
N MET A 190 -0.77 12.90 23.97
CA MET A 190 -0.64 11.64 24.71
C MET A 190 0.38 11.77 25.87
N PRO A 191 0.13 11.20 27.05
CA PRO A 191 1.11 11.19 28.14
C PRO A 191 2.40 10.50 27.69
N LYS A 192 3.56 11.03 28.12
CA LYS A 192 4.85 10.39 27.82
C LYS A 192 4.90 9.01 28.48
N PRO A 193 5.45 7.99 27.81
CA PRO A 193 5.69 6.71 28.45
C PRO A 193 6.56 6.94 29.69
N ARG A 194 6.20 6.31 30.81
CA ARG A 194 7.05 6.37 32.01
C ARG A 194 8.38 5.69 31.67
N PRO A 195 9.53 6.27 32.08
CA PRO A 195 10.79 5.57 31.97
C PRO A 195 10.69 4.23 32.71
N ALA A 196 11.23 3.19 32.09
CA ALA A 196 11.31 1.84 32.66
C ALA A 196 12.22 1.81 33.90
#